data_AF-Q4STH2-F1
#
_entry.id   AF-Q4STH2-F1
#
_cell.length_a   1.000
_cell.length_b   1.000
_cell.length_c   1.000
_cell.angle_alpha   90.00
_cell.angle_beta   90.00
_cell.angle_gamma   90.00
#
_symmetry.space_group_name_H-M   'P 1'
#
loop_
_entity.id
_entity.type
_entity.pdbx_description
1 polymer ?
#
loop_
_entity_poly.entity_id
_entity_poly.type
_entity_poly.pdbx_seq_one_letter_code
_entity_poly.pdbx_strand_id
1 'polypeptide(L)'
;QVLAEISQTWSIMSLSYESHTITGTPLLRADENLIETLEDNQVQLQNILMSKYVEYFQAEVSSWQRKLMVADHVISSWMSVQRTWAHLNSIFTNSHDIRCQLANDAERFQGIHNDFQ
;
A
#
# COMPACT_ATOMS: atom_id res chain seq x y z
N GLN A 1 20.63 -16.33 9.42
CA GLN A 1 19.84 -15.79 10.54
C GLN A 1 18.87 -14.71 10.04
N VAL A 2 19.38 -13.64 9.40
CA VAL A 2 18.56 -12.56 8.82
C VAL A 2 17.40 -13.01 7.92
N LEU A 3 17.62 -13.93 6.96
CA LEU A 3 16.52 -14.39 6.07
C LEU A 3 15.39 -15.12 6.84
N ALA A 4 15.73 -15.85 7.90
CA ALA A 4 14.75 -16.52 8.74
C ALA A 4 13.94 -15.51 9.58
N GLU A 5 14.61 -14.46 10.07
CA GLU A 5 13.96 -13.35 10.79
C GLU A 5 13.01 -12.59 9.86
N ILE A 6 13.45 -12.22 8.65
CA ILE A 6 12.59 -11.60 7.63
C ILE A 6 11.38 -12.51 7.35
N SER A 7 11.61 -13.81 7.11
CA SER A 7 10.52 -14.75 6.87
C SER A 7 9.52 -14.82 8.03
N GLN A 8 10.00 -14.78 9.28
CA GLN A 8 9.14 -14.79 10.45
C GLN A 8 8.35 -13.49 10.58
N THR A 9 9.00 -12.34 10.45
CA THR A 9 8.37 -11.02 10.49
C THR A 9 7.22 -10.93 9.49
N TRP A 10 7.46 -11.30 8.22
CA TRP A 10 6.44 -11.23 7.17
C TRP A 10 5.40 -12.36 7.23
N SER A 11 5.59 -13.37 8.09
CA SER A 11 4.57 -14.40 8.35
C SER A 11 3.47 -13.92 9.31
N ILE A 12 3.77 -12.91 10.14
CA ILE A 12 2.85 -12.36 11.14
C ILE A 12 2.43 -10.91 10.83
N MET A 13 3.17 -10.23 9.95
CA MET A 13 2.85 -8.86 9.54
C MET A 13 1.48 -8.83 8.84
N SER A 14 0.65 -7.86 9.20
CA SER A 14 -0.69 -7.70 8.63
C SER A 14 -0.98 -6.25 8.33
N LEU A 15 -1.72 -6.00 7.25
CA LEU A 15 -2.21 -4.66 6.92
C LEU A 15 -3.36 -4.32 7.86
N SER A 16 -3.33 -3.12 8.42
CA SER A 16 -4.40 -2.61 9.26
C SER A 16 -5.33 -1.68 8.46
N TYR A 17 -6.61 -1.68 8.82
CA TYR A 17 -7.64 -0.93 8.13
C TYR A 17 -8.46 -0.08 9.10
N GLU A 18 -9.04 0.99 8.58
CA GLU A 18 -9.98 1.85 9.28
C GLU A 18 -11.19 2.18 8.39
N SER A 19 -12.36 2.33 8.99
CA SER A 19 -13.56 2.66 8.21
C SER A 19 -13.61 4.15 7.89
N HIS A 20 -13.85 4.48 6.63
CA HIS A 20 -14.14 5.85 6.21
C HIS A 20 -15.39 6.37 6.94
N THR A 21 -15.31 7.58 7.51
CA THR A 21 -16.32 8.11 8.44
C THR A 21 -17.71 8.31 7.83
N ILE A 22 -17.79 8.50 6.52
CA ILE A 22 -19.05 8.78 5.82
C ILE A 22 -19.60 7.54 5.10
N THR A 23 -18.73 6.78 4.43
CA THR A 23 -19.15 5.69 3.53
C THR A 23 -19.00 4.31 4.15
N GLY A 24 -18.29 4.20 5.29
CA GLY A 24 -17.96 2.92 5.92
C GLY A 24 -16.91 2.08 5.18
N THR A 25 -16.46 2.53 4.00
CA THR A 25 -15.47 1.84 3.17
C THR A 25 -14.19 1.55 3.96
N PRO A 26 -13.65 0.31 3.93
CA PRO A 26 -12.41 -0.01 4.61
C PRO A 26 -11.24 0.65 3.88
N LEU A 27 -10.53 1.51 4.59
CA LEU A 27 -9.37 2.25 4.14
C LEU A 27 -8.11 1.64 4.75
N LEU A 28 -7.06 1.48 3.94
CA LEU A 28 -5.76 1.06 4.44
C LEU A 28 -5.22 2.13 5.40
N ARG A 29 -4.79 1.70 6.58
CA ARG A 29 -4.12 2.57 7.55
C ARG A 29 -2.64 2.69 7.19
N ALA A 30 -2.11 3.90 7.30
CA ALA A 30 -0.67 4.16 7.22
C ALA A 30 0.02 3.68 8.51
N ASP A 31 0.22 2.38 8.64
CA ASP A 31 0.93 1.81 9.78
C ASP A 31 2.43 2.09 9.65
N GLU A 32 2.92 3.07 10.42
CA GLU A 32 4.32 3.50 10.41
C GLU A 32 5.27 2.33 10.69
N ASN A 33 4.91 1.44 11.62
CA ASN A 33 5.75 0.29 11.96
C ASN A 33 5.90 -0.67 10.78
N LEU A 34 4.81 -0.91 10.03
CA LEU A 34 4.84 -1.76 8.85
C LEU A 34 5.73 -1.15 7.76
N ILE A 35 5.63 0.15 7.52
CA ILE A 35 6.40 0.87 6.50
C ILE A 35 7.89 0.87 6.87
N GLU A 36 8.24 1.25 8.09
CA GLU A 36 9.63 1.23 8.58
C GLU A 36 10.22 -0.18 8.49
N THR A 37 9.46 -1.20 8.91
CA THR A 37 9.90 -2.60 8.82
C THR A 37 10.12 -3.05 7.37
N LEU A 38 9.33 -2.55 6.42
CA LEU A 38 9.49 -2.82 5.00
C LEU A 38 10.78 -2.22 4.44
N GLU A 39 11.01 -0.93 4.72
CA GLU A 39 12.21 -0.20 4.29
C GLU A 39 13.48 -0.82 4.89
N ASP A 40 13.49 -1.08 6.20
CA ASP A 40 14.62 -1.69 6.90
C ASP A 40 14.97 -3.07 6.32
N ASN A 41 13.97 -3.93 6.09
CA ASN A 41 14.20 -5.26 5.53
C ASN A 41 14.70 -5.20 4.09
N GLN A 42 14.24 -4.23 3.28
CA GLN A 42 14.78 -4.01 1.94
C GLN A 42 16.27 -3.60 1.99
N VAL A 43 16.65 -2.69 2.89
CA VAL A 43 18.06 -2.30 3.09
C VAL A 43 18.91 -3.48 3.55
N GLN A 44 18.41 -4.29 4.49
CA GLN A 44 19.10 -5.49 4.95
C GLN A 44 19.35 -6.50 3.81
N LEU A 45 18.34 -6.76 2.98
CA LEU A 45 18.47 -7.66 1.82
C LEU A 45 19.48 -7.10 0.80
N GLN A 46 19.47 -5.80 0.55
CA GLN A 46 20.43 -5.14 -0.34
C GLN A 46 21.87 -5.29 0.18
N ASN A 47 22.09 -5.13 1.49
CA ASN A 47 23.40 -5.33 2.11
C ASN A 47 23.89 -6.79 1.99
N ILE A 48 22.99 -7.77 2.12
CA ILE A 48 23.32 -9.20 1.94
C ILE A 48 23.75 -9.47 0.49
N LEU A 49 23.06 -8.87 -0.50
CA LEU A 49 23.40 -9.02 -1.91
C LEU A 49 24.79 -8.47 -2.26
N MET A 50 25.21 -7.42 -1.57
CA MET A 50 26.55 -6.83 -1.76
C MET A 50 27.65 -7.59 -1.01
N SER A 51 27.29 -8.57 -0.16
CA SER A 51 28.25 -9.35 0.61
C SER A 51 28.93 -10.43 -0.23
N LYS A 52 30.17 -10.76 0.11
CA LYS A 52 30.98 -11.80 -0.57
C LYS A 52 30.42 -13.22 -0.42
N TYR A 53 29.40 -13.42 0.42
CA TYR A 53 28.80 -14.73 0.73
C TYR A 53 27.42 -14.92 0.08
N VAL A 54 27.03 -14.02 -0.84
CA VAL A 54 25.72 -14.05 -1.48
C VAL A 54 25.50 -15.28 -2.35
N GLU A 55 26.54 -15.85 -2.98
CA GLU A 55 26.40 -16.91 -3.99
C GLU A 55 25.52 -18.10 -3.56
N TYR A 56 25.61 -18.52 -2.29
CA TYR A 56 24.82 -19.65 -1.78
C TYR A 56 23.35 -19.29 -1.52
N PHE A 57 23.05 -18.02 -1.21
CA PHE A 57 21.72 -17.55 -0.82
C PHE A 57 21.09 -16.58 -1.84
N GLN A 58 21.74 -16.33 -2.97
CA GLN A 58 21.38 -15.28 -3.93
C GLN A 58 19.93 -15.42 -4.40
N ALA A 59 19.51 -16.63 -4.76
CA ALA A 59 18.16 -16.90 -5.22
C ALA A 59 17.11 -16.57 -4.15
N GLU A 60 17.38 -16.91 -2.89
CA GLU A 60 16.48 -16.66 -1.77
C GLU A 60 16.42 -15.17 -1.43
N VAL A 61 17.56 -14.49 -1.37
CA VAL A 61 17.66 -13.05 -1.09
C VAL A 61 16.97 -12.24 -2.20
N SER A 62 17.21 -12.57 -3.47
CA SER A 62 16.56 -11.91 -4.60
C SER A 62 15.04 -12.16 -4.65
N SER A 63 14.58 -13.35 -4.23
CA SER A 63 13.16 -13.65 -4.10
C SER A 63 12.50 -12.77 -3.04
N TRP A 64 13.11 -12.66 -1.86
CA TRP A 64 12.64 -11.78 -0.79
C TRP A 64 12.66 -10.31 -1.19
N GLN A 65 13.74 -9.84 -1.82
CA GLN A 65 13.83 -8.46 -2.30
C GLN A 65 12.68 -8.14 -3.26
N ARG A 66 12.39 -9.04 -4.21
CA ARG A 66 11.27 -8.87 -5.13
C ARG A 66 9.93 -8.81 -4.41
N LYS A 67 9.69 -9.71 -3.44
CA LYS A 67 8.44 -9.72 -2.67
C LYS A 67 8.23 -8.41 -1.93
N LEU A 68 9.26 -7.93 -1.22
CA LEU A 68 9.17 -6.69 -0.44
C LEU A 68 9.04 -5.46 -1.34
N MET A 69 9.73 -5.43 -2.48
CA MET A 69 9.58 -4.35 -3.46
C MET A 69 8.17 -4.31 -4.06
N VAL A 70 7.58 -5.47 -4.37
CA VAL A 70 6.19 -5.53 -4.87
C VAL A 70 5.21 -5.09 -3.77
N ALA A 71 5.42 -5.53 -2.53
CA ALA A 71 4.58 -5.11 -1.41
C ALA A 71 4.62 -3.58 -1.22
N ASP A 72 5.82 -2.98 -1.24
CA ASP A 72 6.00 -1.53 -1.13
C ASP A 72 5.27 -0.78 -2.25
N HIS A 73 5.44 -1.25 -3.49
CA HIS A 73 4.79 -0.63 -4.64
C HIS A 73 3.26 -0.70 -4.57
N VAL A 74 2.72 -1.85 -4.14
CA VAL A 74 1.27 -2.06 -3.98
C VAL A 74 0.72 -1.19 -2.86
N ILE A 75 1.37 -1.14 -1.70
CA ILE A 75 0.95 -0.32 -0.55
C ILE A 75 0.97 1.16 -0.93
N SER A 76 2.06 1.63 -1.54
CA SER A 76 2.20 3.02 -1.98
C SER A 76 1.13 3.40 -3.02
N SER A 77 0.90 2.54 -4.00
CA SER A 77 -0.13 2.75 -5.03
C SER A 77 -1.53 2.76 -4.43
N TRP A 78 -1.85 1.82 -3.54
CA TRP A 78 -3.14 1.76 -2.85
C TRP A 78 -3.37 3.03 -2.03
N MET A 79 -2.41 3.42 -1.20
CA MET A 79 -2.50 4.64 -0.40
C MET A 79 -2.69 5.89 -1.27
N SER A 80 -2.05 5.96 -2.44
CA SER A 80 -2.23 7.05 -3.39
C SER A 80 -3.64 7.09 -3.96
N VAL A 81 -4.13 5.96 -4.49
CA VAL A 81 -5.49 5.83 -5.05
C VAL A 81 -6.55 6.17 -3.99
N GLN A 82 -6.37 5.65 -2.77
CA GLN A 82 -7.26 5.92 -1.64
C GLN A 82 -7.31 7.40 -1.27
N ARG A 83 -6.17 8.09 -1.22
CA ARG A 83 -6.13 9.54 -0.96
C ARG A 83 -6.87 10.34 -2.03
N THR A 84 -6.63 10.01 -3.31
CA THR A 84 -7.33 10.66 -4.42
C THR A 84 -8.83 10.38 -4.37
N TRP A 85 -9.22 9.12 -4.12
CA TRP A 85 -10.62 8.74 -3.96
C TRP A 85 -11.29 9.50 -2.81
N ALA A 86 -10.67 9.57 -1.62
CA ALA A 86 -11.24 10.26 -0.46
C ALA A 86 -11.42 11.76 -0.71
N HIS A 87 -10.46 12.37 -1.41
CA HIS A 87 -10.54 13.77 -1.81
C HIS A 87 -11.70 14.04 -2.77
N LEU A 88 -11.82 13.23 -3.83
CA LEU A 88 -12.92 13.34 -4.80
C LEU A 88 -14.28 13.02 -4.15
N ASN A 89 -14.33 12.01 -3.28
CA ASN A 89 -15.53 11.65 -2.53
C ASN A 89 -16.03 12.83 -1.69
N SER A 90 -15.11 13.54 -1.01
CA SER A 90 -15.46 14.73 -0.22
C SER A 90 -16.02 15.85 -1.10
N ILE A 91 -15.40 16.12 -2.27
CA ILE A 91 -15.87 17.17 -3.19
C ILE A 91 -17.28 16.87 -3.71
N PHE A 92 -17.50 15.66 -4.24
CA PHE A 92 -18.79 15.30 -4.82
C PHE A 92 -19.85 15.03 -3.77
N THR A 93 -19.52 14.58 -2.56
CA THR A 93 -20.53 14.36 -1.51
C THR A 93 -20.97 15.67 -0.85
N ASN A 94 -20.04 16.60 -0.62
CA ASN A 94 -20.32 17.79 0.19
C ASN A 94 -20.88 19.00 -0.60
N SER A 95 -20.84 18.97 -1.94
CA SER A 95 -21.34 20.07 -2.76
C SER A 95 -22.25 19.59 -3.88
N HIS A 96 -23.55 19.82 -3.71
CA HIS A 96 -24.55 19.57 -4.74
C HIS A 96 -24.33 20.47 -5.97
N ASP A 97 -23.93 21.72 -5.77
CA ASP A 97 -23.67 22.68 -6.85
C ASP A 97 -22.50 22.22 -7.72
N ILE A 98 -21.40 21.76 -7.12
CA ILE A 98 -20.23 21.23 -7.85
C ILE A 98 -20.63 19.98 -8.64
N ARG A 99 -21.43 19.07 -8.06
CA ARG A 99 -21.97 17.90 -8.78
C ARG A 99 -22.79 18.29 -9.99
N CYS A 100 -23.64 19.31 -9.88
CA CYS A 100 -24.47 19.77 -10.98
C CYS A 100 -23.63 20.45 -12.08
N GLN A 101 -22.60 21.21 -11.69
CA GLN A 101 -21.69 21.85 -12.65
C GLN A 101 -20.76 20.85 -13.35
N LEU A 102 -20.34 19.80 -12.64
CA LEU A 102 -19.43 18.76 -13.13
C LEU A 102 -20.14 17.40 -13.23
N ALA A 103 -21.32 17.38 -13.85
CA ALA A 103 -22.17 16.19 -13.89
C ALA A 103 -21.50 14.95 -14.51
N ASN A 104 -20.75 15.13 -15.61
CA ASN A 104 -20.01 14.02 -16.25
C ASN A 104 -18.89 13.47 -15.35
N ASP A 105 -18.16 14.34 -14.65
CA ASP A 105 -17.09 13.91 -13.75
C ASP A 105 -17.64 13.23 -12.50
N ALA A 106 -18.78 13.71 -11.99
CA ALA A 106 -19.50 13.09 -10.89
C ALA A 106 -20.00 11.68 -11.27
N GLU A 107 -20.55 11.51 -12.47
CA GLU A 107 -20.96 10.19 -12.99
C GLU A 107 -19.77 9.24 -13.15
N ARG A 108 -18.67 9.73 -13.73
CA ARG A 108 -17.43 8.95 -13.85
C ARG A 108 -16.87 8.56 -12.48
N PHE A 109 -16.88 9.47 -11.51
CA PHE A 109 -16.45 9.19 -10.16
C PHE A 109 -17.35 8.16 -9.48
N GLN A 110 -18.67 8.17 -9.73
CA GLN A 110 -19.57 7.17 -9.17
C GLN A 110 -19.22 5.74 -9.62
N GLY A 111 -18.79 5.56 -10.88
CA GLY A 111 -18.26 4.28 -11.35
C GLY A 111 -17.02 3.85 -10.57
N ILE A 112 -16.04 4.74 -10.44
CA ILE A 112 -14.80 4.50 -9.68
C ILE A 112 -15.11 4.22 -8.20
N HIS A 113 -16.09 4.91 -7.63
CA HIS A 113 -16.52 4.72 -6.25
C HIS A 113 -17.05 3.31 -6.02
N ASN A 114 -17.87 2.79 -6.95
CA ASN A 114 -18.39 1.43 -6.87
C ASN A 114 -17.28 0.39 -7.03
N ASP A 115 -16.30 0.63 -7.90
CA ASP A 115 -15.15 -0.28 -8.09
C ASP A 115 -14.18 -0.29 -6.89
N PHE A 116 -14.16 0.80 -6.10
CA PHE A 116 -13.30 0.95 -4.93
C PHE A 116 -13.87 0.33 -3.66
N GLN A 117 -15.20 0.14 -3.59
CA GLN A 117 -15.88 -0.49 -2.45
C GLN A 117 -15.74 -2.01 -2.45
#